data_AF-A0A268T9P9-F1
#
_entry.id   AF-A0A268T9P9-F1
#
_cell.length_a   1.000
_cell.length_b   1.000
_cell.length_c   1.000
_cell.angle_alpha   90.00
_cell.angle_beta   90.00
_cell.angle_gamma   90.00
#
_symmetry.space_group_name_H-M   'P 1'
#
loop_
_entity.id
_entity.type
_entity.pdbx_description
1 polymer ?
#
loop_
_entity_poly.entity_id
_entity_poly.type
_entity_poly.pdbx_seq_one_letter_code
_entity_poly.pdbx_strand_id
1 'polypeptide(L)'
;MIYAPPSGFFGFLFFLFMLYILYFFFIKQPGEEKRKKELIKEKAKVYFMSLPQTKLYLKKGYELKSFEPSGEGTYSIELTLNPNKDPSNTQTRQTIQTQEKIAIKP
;
A
#
# COMPACT_ATOMS: atom_id res chain seq x y z
N MET A 1 54.57 -25.12 12.26
CA MET A 1 53.93 -23.80 12.03
C MET A 1 53.40 -23.83 10.61
N ILE A 2 52.11 -24.17 10.42
CA ILE A 2 51.54 -24.32 9.09
C ILE A 2 51.26 -22.90 8.58
N TYR A 3 52.14 -22.40 7.70
CA TYR A 3 51.99 -21.10 7.07
C TYR A 3 50.95 -21.25 5.96
N ALA A 4 49.69 -21.00 6.29
CA ALA A 4 48.64 -20.91 5.29
C ALA A 4 48.98 -19.72 4.37
N PRO A 5 49.16 -19.94 3.06
CA PRO A 5 49.52 -18.86 2.16
C PRO A 5 48.38 -17.82 2.17
N PRO A 6 48.70 -16.52 2.29
CA PRO A 6 47.69 -15.46 2.44
C PRO A 6 46.69 -15.42 1.27
N SER A 7 47.06 -15.96 0.11
CA SER A 7 46.20 -16.08 -1.08
C SER A 7 44.91 -16.88 -0.83
N GLY A 8 44.92 -17.91 0.02
CA GLY A 8 43.73 -18.70 0.33
C GLY A 8 42.72 -17.94 1.21
N PHE A 9 43.22 -17.13 2.15
CA PHE A 9 42.39 -16.33 3.04
C PHE A 9 41.65 -15.22 2.28
N PHE A 10 42.34 -14.51 1.38
CA PHE A 10 41.70 -13.48 0.55
C PHE A 10 40.66 -14.05 -0.41
N GLY A 11 40.90 -15.24 -0.99
CA GLY A 11 39.91 -15.92 -1.84
C GLY A 11 38.64 -16.30 -1.08
N PHE A 12 38.78 -16.81 0.15
CA PHE A 12 37.64 -17.12 1.01
C PHE A 12 36.86 -15.87 1.42
N LEU A 13 37.56 -14.78 1.76
CA LEU A 13 36.95 -13.50 2.10
C LEU A 13 36.18 -12.91 0.90
N PHE A 14 36.76 -13.01 -0.30
CA PHE A 14 36.11 -12.58 -1.54
C PHE A 14 34.86 -13.40 -1.84
N PHE A 15 34.90 -14.72 -1.64
CA PHE A 15 33.74 -15.59 -1.82
C PHE A 15 32.60 -15.22 -0.85
N LEU A 16 32.90 -14.98 0.42
CA LEU A 16 31.92 -14.50 1.42
C LEU A 16 31.33 -13.14 1.01
N PHE A 17 32.14 -12.23 0.50
CA PHE A 17 31.68 -10.93 0.03
C PHE A 17 30.77 -11.03 -1.20
N MET A 18 31.10 -11.91 -2.15
CA MET A 18 30.27 -12.21 -3.31
C MET A 18 28.92 -12.81 -2.91
N LEU A 19 28.92 -13.76 -1.97
CA LEU A 19 27.71 -14.36 -1.42
C LEU A 19 26.83 -13.31 -0.73
N TYR A 20 27.44 -12.39 0.03
CA TYR A 20 26.74 -11.29 0.68
C TYR A 20 26.10 -10.31 -0.31
N ILE A 21 26.82 -9.94 -1.38
CA ILE A 21 26.28 -9.09 -2.45
C ILE A 21 25.12 -9.79 -3.16
N LEU A 22 25.27 -11.07 -3.52
CA LEU A 22 24.19 -11.85 -4.12
C LEU A 22 22.96 -11.91 -3.21
N TYR A 23 23.16 -12.17 -1.92
CA TYR A 23 22.08 -12.15 -0.93
C TYR A 23 21.36 -10.80 -0.92
N PHE A 24 22.10 -9.69 -0.91
CA PHE A 24 21.51 -8.36 -0.93
C PHE A 24 20.72 -8.09 -2.23
N PHE A 25 21.26 -8.45 -3.39
CA PHE A 25 20.62 -8.19 -4.69
C PHE A 25 19.43 -9.11 -5.00
N PHE A 26 19.43 -10.37 -4.54
CA PHE A 26 18.38 -11.34 -4.85
C PHE A 26 17.32 -11.47 -3.75
N ILE A 27 17.69 -11.37 -2.47
CA ILE A 27 16.77 -11.58 -1.35
C ILE A 27 16.26 -10.25 -0.79
N LYS A 28 17.06 -9.19 -0.87
CA LYS A 28 16.74 -7.89 -0.26
C LYS A 28 16.71 -6.79 -1.32
N GLN A 29 15.81 -6.88 -2.30
CA GLN A 29 15.39 -5.72 -3.09
C GLN A 29 14.23 -4.99 -2.40
N PRO A 30 14.49 -4.03 -1.48
CA PRO A 30 13.45 -3.26 -0.81
C PRO A 30 12.66 -2.34 -1.75
N GLY A 31 13.09 -2.20 -3.02
CA GLY A 31 12.44 -1.36 -4.02
C GLY A 31 11.19 -1.98 -4.66
N GLU A 32 11.20 -3.29 -4.91
CA GLU A 32 10.07 -3.95 -5.60
C GLU A 32 8.84 -4.10 -4.70
N GLU A 33 9.02 -4.46 -3.44
CA GLU A 33 7.90 -4.63 -2.51
C GLU A 33 7.13 -3.32 -2.30
N LYS A 34 7.84 -2.19 -2.23
CA LYS A 34 7.20 -0.87 -2.10
C LYS A 34 6.38 -0.53 -3.34
N ARG A 35 6.95 -0.72 -4.54
CA ARG A 35 6.24 -0.49 -5.81
C ARG A 35 5.01 -1.39 -5.97
N LYS A 36 5.12 -2.67 -5.58
CA LYS A 36 3.99 -3.62 -5.61
C LYS A 36 2.87 -3.17 -4.66
N LYS A 37 3.20 -2.73 -3.45
CA LYS A 37 2.20 -2.21 -2.48
C LYS A 37 1.51 -0.94 -2.95
N GLU A 38 2.26 -0.01 -3.55
CA GLU A 38 1.70 1.22 -4.13
C GLU A 38 0.73 0.90 -5.29
N LEU A 39 1.14 0.02 -6.21
CA LEU A 39 0.28 -0.44 -7.32
C LEU A 39 -1.01 -1.11 -6.84
N ILE A 40 -0.93 -1.95 -5.79
CA ILE A 40 -2.12 -2.60 -5.22
C ILE A 40 -3.05 -1.56 -4.58
N LYS A 41 -2.50 -0.59 -3.84
CA LYS A 41 -3.28 0.50 -3.25
C LYS A 41 -3.98 1.35 -4.32
N GLU A 42 -3.28 1.67 -5.39
CA GLU A 42 -3.84 2.45 -6.50
C GLU A 42 -4.96 1.69 -7.20
N LYS A 43 -4.77 0.40 -7.50
CA LYS A 43 -5.83 -0.45 -8.07
C LYS A 43 -7.05 -0.54 -7.15
N ALA A 44 -6.86 -0.72 -5.85
CA ALA A 44 -7.95 -0.77 -4.88
C ALA A 44 -8.72 0.54 -4.82
N LYS A 45 -8.02 1.69 -4.88
CA LYS A 45 -8.64 3.01 -4.93
C LYS A 45 -9.46 3.21 -6.21
N VAL A 46 -8.92 2.83 -7.37
CA VAL A 46 -9.63 2.90 -8.65
C VAL A 46 -10.88 2.02 -8.64
N TYR A 47 -10.76 0.80 -8.11
CA TYR A 47 -11.90 -0.10 -7.95
C TYR A 47 -12.98 0.53 -7.06
N PHE A 48 -12.60 1.06 -5.90
CA PHE A 48 -13.51 1.77 -5.01
C PHE A 48 -14.22 2.93 -5.70
N MET A 49 -13.51 3.77 -6.48
CA MET A 49 -14.11 4.88 -7.23
C MET A 49 -15.05 4.41 -8.36
N SER A 50 -14.88 3.18 -8.86
CA SER A 50 -15.72 2.64 -9.92
C SER A 50 -17.07 2.12 -9.41
N LEU A 51 -17.17 1.78 -8.12
CA LEU A 51 -18.39 1.25 -7.50
C LEU A 51 -19.56 2.23 -7.63
N PRO A 52 -20.78 1.74 -7.94
CA PRO A 52 -21.98 2.59 -8.03
C PRO A 52 -22.28 3.33 -6.72
N GLN A 53 -22.02 2.68 -5.59
CA GLN A 53 -22.23 3.26 -4.26
C GLN A 53 -21.31 4.46 -4.02
N THR A 54 -20.02 4.33 -4.33
CA THR A 54 -19.06 5.43 -4.22
C THR A 54 -19.46 6.62 -5.07
N LYS A 55 -19.90 6.39 -6.31
CA LYS A 55 -20.41 7.47 -7.17
C LYS A 55 -21.62 8.17 -6.55
N LEU A 56 -22.50 7.42 -5.86
CA LEU A 56 -23.65 7.98 -5.16
C LEU A 56 -23.22 8.81 -3.94
N TYR A 57 -22.24 8.35 -3.16
CA TYR A 57 -21.67 9.13 -2.05
C TYR A 57 -21.01 10.42 -2.56
N LEU A 58 -20.19 10.35 -3.62
CA LEU A 58 -19.58 11.53 -4.23
C LEU A 58 -20.63 12.53 -4.76
N LYS A 59 -21.70 12.04 -5.38
CA LYS A 59 -22.83 12.89 -5.84
C LYS A 59 -23.59 13.55 -4.68
N LYS A 60 -23.65 12.90 -3.52
CA LYS A 60 -24.24 13.46 -2.29
C LYS A 60 -23.30 14.45 -1.58
N GLY A 61 -22.15 14.77 -2.17
CA GLY A 61 -21.19 15.72 -1.61
C GLY A 61 -20.20 15.11 -0.61
N TYR A 62 -20.15 13.78 -0.48
CA TYR A 62 -19.10 13.13 0.32
C TYR A 62 -17.77 13.17 -0.42
N GLU A 63 -16.69 13.47 0.29
CA GLU A 63 -15.33 13.49 -0.21
C GLU A 63 -14.49 12.43 0.51
N LEU A 64 -13.61 11.78 -0.25
CA LEU A 64 -12.68 10.78 0.29
C LEU A 64 -11.55 11.48 1.04
N LYS A 65 -11.49 11.27 2.36
CA LYS A 65 -10.47 11.86 3.24
C LYS A 65 -9.28 10.93 3.46
N SER A 66 -9.53 9.65 3.71
CA SER A 66 -8.48 8.65 3.90
C SER A 66 -8.81 7.33 3.22
N PHE A 67 -7.76 6.66 2.73
CA PHE A 67 -7.82 5.33 2.13
C PHE A 67 -6.57 4.57 2.59
N GLU A 68 -6.73 3.83 3.69
CA GLU A 68 -5.64 3.17 4.38
C GLU A 68 -5.86 1.66 4.45
N PRO A 69 -4.80 0.84 4.37
CA PRO A 69 -4.93 -0.59 4.60
C PRO A 69 -5.25 -0.84 6.09
N SER A 70 -6.32 -1.57 6.37
CA SER A 70 -6.77 -1.88 7.73
C SER A 70 -6.40 -3.31 8.17
N GLY A 71 -5.86 -4.14 7.26
CA GLY A 71 -5.51 -5.53 7.49
C GLY A 71 -5.19 -6.27 6.18
N GLU A 72 -5.21 -7.61 6.21
CA GLU A 72 -5.01 -8.43 5.00
C GLU A 72 -6.14 -8.20 3.99
N GLY A 73 -5.82 -7.45 2.93
CA GLY A 73 -6.73 -7.22 1.80
C GLY A 73 -7.89 -6.28 2.08
N THR A 74 -7.97 -5.67 3.25
CA THR A 74 -9.04 -4.72 3.63
C THR A 74 -8.53 -3.29 3.67
N TYR A 75 -9.38 -2.36 3.22
CA TYR A 75 -9.10 -0.93 3.26
C TYR A 75 -10.13 -0.23 4.13
N SER A 76 -9.67 0.59 5.07
CA SER A 76 -10.49 1.57 5.76
C SER A 76 -10.64 2.81 4.89
N ILE A 77 -11.89 3.24 4.73
CA ILE A 77 -12.26 4.34 3.84
C ILE A 77 -13.02 5.36 4.68
N GLU A 78 -12.43 6.54 4.85
CA GLU A 78 -13.09 7.64 5.56
C GLU A 78 -13.67 8.62 4.55
N LEU A 79 -14.99 8.73 4.53
CA LEU A 79 -15.73 9.70 3.73
C LEU A 79 -16.19 10.83 4.64
N THR A 80 -16.00 12.08 4.21
CA THR A 80 -16.46 13.26 4.94
C THR A 80 -17.45 14.02 4.07
N LEU A 81 -18.61 14.37 4.61
CA LEU A 81 -19.58 15.18 3.88
C LEU A 81 -19.05 16.62 3.75
N ASN A 82 -18.89 17.08 2.52
CA ASN A 82 -18.59 18.49 2.24
C ASN A 82 -19.91 19.27 2.14
N PRO A 83 -20.24 20.13 3.12
CA PRO A 83 -21.51 20.85 3.16
C PRO A 83 -21.70 21.81 1.97
N ASN A 84 -20.62 22.19 1.26
CA ASN A 84 -20.71 23.06 0.09
C ASN A 84 -21.09 22.32 -1.21
N LYS A 85 -20.97 20.99 -1.23
CA LYS A 85 -21.26 20.14 -2.40
C LYS A 85 -22.45 19.22 -2.19
N ASP A 86 -23.08 19.29 -1.02
CA ASP A 86 -24.24 18.50 -0.68
C ASP A 86 -25.48 19.12 -1.36
N PRO A 87 -26.11 18.43 -2.33
CA PRO A 87 -27.28 18.94 -3.03
C PRO A 87 -28.52 19.04 -2.13
N SER A 88 -28.46 18.54 -0.89
CA SER A 88 -29.55 18.57 0.10
C SER A 88 -29.36 19.62 1.21
N ASN A 89 -28.28 20.41 1.19
CA ASN A 89 -27.87 21.19 2.35
C ASN A 89 -28.11 22.71 2.22
N THR A 90 -29.26 23.14 2.73
CA THR A 90 -29.35 24.34 3.57
C THR A 90 -28.86 23.98 4.98
N GLN A 91 -27.60 24.33 5.28
CA GLN A 91 -26.95 24.35 6.60
C GLN A 91 -27.25 23.20 7.61
N THR A 92 -26.63 22.02 7.50
CA THR A 92 -26.25 21.18 8.67
C THR A 92 -25.20 20.12 8.30
N ARG A 93 -24.04 20.11 8.98
CA ARG A 93 -23.00 19.07 8.90
C ARG A 93 -23.49 17.77 9.53
N GLN A 94 -23.48 16.65 8.80
CA GLN A 94 -23.55 15.31 9.38
C GLN A 94 -22.31 14.49 8.97
N THR A 95 -21.59 13.99 9.97
CA THR A 95 -20.45 13.08 9.77
C THR A 95 -20.97 11.65 9.85
N ILE A 96 -20.97 10.92 8.74
CA ILE A 96 -21.36 9.50 8.71
C ILE A 96 -20.10 8.66 8.49
N GLN A 97 -19.77 7.80 9.46
CA GLN A 97 -18.73 6.77 9.32
C GLN A 97 -19.40 5.48 8.81
N THR A 98 -18.97 4.96 7.66
CA THR A 98 -19.43 3.67 7.14
C THR A 98 -18.24 2.75 6.95
N GLN A 99 -18.26 1.56 7.54
CA GLN A 99 -17.27 0.51 7.32
C GLN A 99 -17.83 -0.48 6.29
N GLU A 100 -17.15 -0.64 5.15
CA GLU A 100 -17.56 -1.60 4.12
C GLU A 100 -16.48 -2.69 3.95
N LYS A 101 -16.89 -3.96 4.05
CA LYS A 101 -16.02 -5.13 3.89
C LYS A 101 -16.02 -5.55 2.43
N ILE A 102 -15.03 -5.10 1.65
CA ILE A 102 -14.87 -5.52 0.26
C ILE A 102 -14.07 -6.83 0.25
N ALA A 103 -14.73 -7.95 -0.06
CA ALA A 103 -14.09 -9.23 -0.28
C ALA A 103 -13.63 -9.34 -1.74
N ILE A 104 -12.32 -9.29 -1.97
CA ILE A 104 -11.73 -9.54 -3.29
C ILE A 104 -11.35 -11.02 -3.32
N LYS A 105 -12.03 -11.81 -4.16
CA LYS A 105 -11.67 -13.22 -4.42
C LYS A 105 -10.44 -13.23 -5.36
N PRO A 106 -9.44 -14.10 -5.12
CA PRO A 106 -8.21 -14.17 -5.92
C PRO A 106 -8.45 -14.44 -7.40
#